data_AF-A0A2U1K879-F1
#
_entry.id   AF-A0A2U1K879-F1
#
_cell.length_a   1.000
_cell.length_b   1.000
_cell.length_c   1.000
_cell.angle_alpha   90.00
_cell.angle_beta   90.00
_cell.angle_gamma   90.00
#
_symmetry.space_group_name_H-M   'P 1'
#
loop_
_entity.id
_entity.type
_entity.pdbx_description
1 polymer ?
#
loop_
_entity_poly.entity_id
_entity_poly.type
_entity_poly.pdbx_seq_one_letter_code
_entity_poly.pdbx_strand_id
1 'polypeptide(L)'
;MNNNLGFTLIEMMIVLTIISILLLIIVPNMTKNTDVVNGKSCDATIKLLQAQVGVYEIEKGKKPTKVEDLSDYVDGAIKCPDNSTLVIENGIVKKAGS
;
A
#
# COMPACT_ATOMS: atom_id res chain seq x y z
N MET A 1 -30.23 22.65 -46.22
CA MET A 1 -31.20 22.62 -45.09
C MET A 1 -30.60 21.76 -44.02
N ASN A 2 -30.04 22.38 -42.98
CA ASN A 2 -29.29 21.66 -41.95
C ASN A 2 -30.25 21.16 -40.88
N ASN A 3 -30.52 19.86 -40.90
CA ASN A 3 -31.44 19.19 -40.01
C ASN A 3 -30.72 18.81 -38.70
N ASN A 4 -30.52 19.78 -37.81
CA ASN A 4 -30.02 19.54 -36.45
C ASN A 4 -31.17 19.07 -35.55
N LEU A 5 -31.68 17.86 -35.79
CA LEU A 5 -32.66 17.20 -34.92
C LEU A 5 -31.96 16.08 -34.16
N GLY A 6 -31.40 16.41 -32.99
CA GLY A 6 -30.74 15.38 -32.17
C GLY A 6 -29.88 15.88 -31.01
N PHE A 7 -30.20 17.02 -30.42
CA PHE A 7 -29.65 17.39 -29.11
C PHE A 7 -30.78 18.04 -28.32
N THR A 8 -31.49 17.23 -27.53
CA THR A 8 -32.45 17.74 -26.56
C THR A 8 -31.76 17.93 -25.22
N LEU A 9 -32.22 18.88 -24.41
CA LEU A 9 -31.73 19.04 -23.04
C LEU A 9 -31.87 17.75 -22.21
N ILE A 10 -32.94 16.99 -22.48
CA ILE A 10 -33.23 15.71 -21.83
C ILE A 10 -32.15 14.67 -22.16
N GLU A 11 -31.68 14.62 -23.41
CA GLU A 11 -30.61 13.71 -23.82
C GLU A 11 -29.33 13.96 -23.03
N MET A 12 -28.94 15.22 -22.87
CA MET A 12 -27.78 15.60 -22.06
C MET A 12 -27.97 15.27 -20.57
N MET A 13 -29.18 15.42 -20.02
CA MET A 13 -29.47 15.05 -18.63
C MET A 13 -29.31 13.55 -18.37
N ILE A 14 -29.81 12.71 -19.29
CA ILE A 14 -29.68 11.25 -19.17
C ILE A 14 -28.22 10.84 -19.26
N VAL A 15 -27.46 11.42 -20.19
CA VAL A 15 -26.02 11.15 -20.36
C VAL A 15 -25.24 11.49 -19.07
N LEU A 16 -25.46 12.68 -18.49
CA LEU A 16 -24.79 13.08 -17.25
C LEU A 16 -25.16 12.17 -16.08
N THR A 17 -26.42 11.70 -16.02
CA THR A 17 -26.89 10.77 -15.00
C THR A 17 -26.16 9.43 -15.11
N ILE A 18 -26.03 8.87 -16.32
CA ILE A 18 -25.29 7.61 -16.53
C ILE A 18 -23.82 7.77 -16.15
N ILE A 19 -23.16 8.86 -16.56
CA ILE A 19 -21.76 9.14 -16.20
C ILE A 19 -21.60 9.22 -14.67
N SER A 20 -22.51 9.87 -13.95
CA SER A 20 -22.44 9.95 -12.48
C SER A 20 -22.52 8.57 -11.81
N ILE A 21 -23.35 7.66 -12.31
CA ILE A 21 -23.48 6.29 -11.79
C ILE A 21 -22.20 5.50 -12.06
N LEU A 22 -21.61 5.64 -13.26
CA LEU A 22 -20.34 4.99 -13.61
C LEU A 22 -19.20 5.45 -12.68
N LEU A 23 -19.10 6.76 -12.41
CA LEU A 23 -18.09 7.30 -11.49
C LEU A 23 -18.25 6.74 -10.06
N LEU A 24 -19.48 6.62 -9.57
CA LEU A 24 -19.77 6.03 -8.25
C LEU A 24 -19.38 4.55 -8.14
N ILE A 25 -19.34 3.80 -9.25
CA ILE A 25 -18.89 2.40 -9.27
C ILE A 25 -17.36 2.31 -9.37
N ILE A 26 -16.74 3.20 -10.15
CA ILE A 26 -15.29 3.22 -10.40
C ILE A 26 -14.51 3.60 -9.13
N VAL A 27 -14.97 4.62 -8.39
CA VAL A 27 -14.30 5.10 -7.16
C VAL A 27 -14.09 4.00 -6.11
N PRO A 28 -15.12 3.26 -5.64
CA PRO A 28 -14.93 2.21 -4.64
C PRO A 28 -14.16 1.01 -5.17
N ASN A 29 -14.18 0.76 -6.49
CA ASN A 29 -13.40 -0.30 -7.13
C ASN A 29 -11.89 0.04 -7.11
N MET A 30 -11.54 1.30 -7.40
CA MET A 30 -10.17 1.81 -7.32
C MET A 30 -9.60 1.79 -5.89
N THR A 31 -10.38 2.20 -4.88
CA THR A 31 -9.90 2.33 -3.49
C THR A 31 -9.54 0.98 -2.85
N LYS A 32 -10.24 -0.11 -3.17
CA LYS A 32 -9.95 -1.45 -2.59
C LYS A 32 -8.57 -1.99 -2.96
N ASN A 33 -7.99 -1.54 -4.08
CA ASN A 33 -6.66 -1.96 -4.48
C ASN A 33 -5.57 -1.31 -3.62
N THR A 34 -5.81 -0.15 -3.01
CA THR A 34 -4.78 0.53 -2.21
C THR A 34 -4.48 -0.24 -0.92
N ASP A 35 -5.48 -0.76 -0.21
CA ASP A 35 -5.27 -1.52 1.04
C ASP A 35 -4.57 -2.86 0.80
N VAL A 36 -4.97 -3.59 -0.25
CA VAL A 36 -4.32 -4.86 -0.64
C VAL A 36 -2.90 -4.64 -1.14
N VAL A 37 -2.65 -3.55 -1.86
CA VAL A 37 -1.30 -3.17 -2.31
C VAL A 37 -0.43 -2.75 -1.13
N ASN A 38 -0.96 -1.96 -0.19
CA ASN A 38 -0.24 -1.54 1.01
C ASN A 38 0.17 -2.73 1.90
N GLY A 39 -0.72 -3.73 2.05
CA GLY A 39 -0.42 -4.97 2.76
C GLY A 39 0.71 -5.76 2.10
N LYS A 40 0.63 -5.97 0.78
CA LYS A 40 1.68 -6.68 0.02
C LYS A 40 3.03 -5.96 0.05
N SER A 41 3.03 -4.62 0.02
CA SER A 41 4.26 -3.85 0.15
C SER A 41 4.87 -3.98 1.55
N CYS A 42 4.04 -4.01 2.61
CA CYS A 42 4.54 -4.23 3.97
C CYS A 42 5.12 -5.65 4.15
N ASP A 43 4.49 -6.68 3.59
CA ASP A 43 5.04 -8.04 3.59
C ASP A 43 6.40 -8.14 2.89
N ALA A 44 6.59 -7.40 1.79
CA ALA A 44 7.87 -7.33 1.10
C ALA A 44 8.94 -6.66 1.97
N THR A 45 8.59 -5.55 2.64
CA THR A 45 9.48 -4.86 3.60
C THR A 45 9.86 -5.77 4.78
N ILE A 46 8.91 -6.52 5.34
CA ILE A 46 9.17 -7.49 6.42
C ILE A 46 10.17 -8.55 5.95
N LYS A 47 10.00 -9.11 4.75
CA LYS A 47 10.93 -10.11 4.20
C LYS A 47 12.34 -9.54 3.98
N LEU A 48 12.44 -8.31 3.47
CA LEU A 48 13.73 -7.64 3.27
C LEU A 48 14.44 -7.41 4.60
N LEU A 49 13.74 -6.89 5.61
CA LEU A 49 14.31 -6.70 6.95
C LEU A 49 14.67 -8.02 7.62
N GLN A 50 13.87 -9.07 7.44
CA GLN A 50 14.17 -10.41 7.95
C GLN A 50 15.46 -10.99 7.34
N ALA A 51 15.74 -10.71 6.06
CA ALA A 51 17.01 -11.07 5.46
C ALA A 51 18.18 -10.35 6.15
N GLN A 52 18.03 -9.07 6.47
CA GLN A 52 19.07 -8.30 7.18
C GLN A 52 19.24 -8.73 8.64
N VAL A 53 18.17 -9.17 9.31
CA VAL A 53 18.28 -9.85 10.61
C VAL A 53 19.17 -11.09 10.50
N GLY A 54 19.02 -11.88 9.44
CA GLY A 54 19.87 -13.04 9.19
C GLY A 54 21.33 -12.67 8.97
N VAL A 55 21.61 -11.63 8.19
CA VAL A 55 22.98 -11.11 7.98
C VAL A 55 23.60 -10.65 9.30
N TYR A 56 22.85 -9.89 10.10
CA TYR A 56 23.29 -9.42 11.41
C TYR A 56 23.60 -10.58 12.36
N GLU A 57 22.77 -11.63 12.38
CA GLU A 57 22.98 -12.82 13.21
C GLU A 57 24.26 -13.56 12.80
N ILE A 58 24.56 -13.64 11.50
CA ILE A 58 25.79 -14.27 10.97
C ILE A 58 27.03 -13.45 11.36
N GLU A 59 26.98 -12.13 11.28
CA GLU A 59 28.14 -11.27 11.55
C GLU A 59 28.41 -11.02 13.03
N LYS A 60 27.35 -10.85 13.84
CA LYS A 60 27.45 -10.51 15.26
C LYS A 60 27.23 -11.70 16.19
N GLY A 61 26.80 -12.85 15.67
CA GLY A 61 26.50 -14.05 16.45
C GLY A 61 25.30 -13.90 17.39
N LYS A 62 24.51 -12.85 17.24
CA LYS A 62 23.35 -12.52 18.09
C LYS A 62 22.24 -11.92 17.24
N LYS A 63 20.99 -12.17 17.62
CA LYS A 63 19.83 -11.58 16.94
C LYS A 63 19.68 -10.11 17.36
N PRO A 64 19.36 -9.20 16.41
CA PRO A 64 19.04 -7.83 16.74
C PRO A 64 17.75 -7.81 17.59
N THR A 65 17.70 -6.92 18.57
CA THR A 65 16.51 -6.75 19.45
C THR A 65 15.75 -5.48 19.13
N LYS A 66 16.36 -4.59 18.36
CA LYS A 66 15.84 -3.29 17.95
C LYS A 66 15.98 -3.15 16.45
N VAL A 67 15.02 -2.51 15.80
CA VAL A 67 15.15 -2.24 14.36
C VAL A 67 16.27 -1.24 14.11
N GLU A 68 16.59 -0.42 15.11
CA GLU A 68 17.73 0.47 15.12
C GLU A 68 19.07 -0.28 15.04
N ASP A 69 19.16 -1.53 15.50
CA ASP A 69 20.39 -2.35 15.35
C ASP A 69 20.67 -2.70 13.87
N LEU A 70 19.65 -2.58 13.01
CA LEU A 70 19.74 -2.80 11.58
C LEU A 70 19.92 -1.50 10.79
N SER A 71 20.07 -0.34 11.44
CA SER A 71 20.26 0.94 10.73
C SER A 71 21.49 0.92 9.82
N ASP A 72 22.53 0.19 10.22
CA ASP A 72 23.78 0.05 9.46
C ASP A 72 23.62 -0.88 8.24
N TYR A 73 22.54 -1.64 8.18
CA TYR A 73 22.24 -2.65 7.16
C TYR A 73 21.08 -2.25 6.24
N VAL A 74 20.43 -1.11 6.52
CA VAL A 74 19.21 -0.68 5.82
C VAL A 74 19.26 0.82 5.55
N ASP A 75 19.48 1.18 4.29
CA ASP A 75 19.32 2.55 3.79
C ASP A 75 17.83 2.87 3.58
N GLY A 76 17.12 3.19 4.66
CA GLY A 76 15.81 3.85 4.62
C GLY A 76 14.55 2.96 4.72
N ALA A 77 13.51 3.60 5.29
CA ALA A 77 12.14 3.15 5.54
C ALA A 77 11.94 1.89 6.42
N ILE A 78 12.11 2.07 7.74
CA ILE A 78 11.59 1.18 8.81
C ILE A 78 10.04 1.28 8.95
N LYS A 79 9.38 1.94 8.00
CA LYS A 79 7.95 2.22 8.05
C LYS A 79 7.28 1.60 6.84
N CYS A 80 6.25 0.82 7.10
CA CYS A 80 5.42 0.30 6.03
C CYS A 80 4.61 1.44 5.38
N PRO A 81 4.19 1.30 4.12
CA PRO A 81 3.38 2.30 3.41
C PRO A 81 2.03 2.60 4.07
N ASP A 82 1.57 1.71 4.96
CA ASP A 82 0.38 1.87 5.81
C ASP A 82 0.67 2.66 7.11
N ASN A 83 1.84 3.29 7.20
CA ASN A 83 2.32 4.07 8.34
C ASN A 83 2.50 3.25 9.63
N SER A 84 2.51 1.92 9.53
CA SER A 84 2.76 1.07 10.68
C SER A 84 4.25 0.95 10.99
N THR A 85 4.53 0.91 12.29
CA THR A 85 5.89 0.74 12.82
C THR A 85 6.23 -0.73 12.80
N LEU A 86 7.46 -1.10 12.45
CA LEU A 86 7.93 -2.47 12.55
C LEU A 86 8.72 -2.65 13.85
N VAL A 87 8.55 -3.80 14.50
CA VAL A 87 9.26 -4.20 15.73
C VAL A 87 9.92 -5.56 15.52
N ILE A 88 11.06 -5.77 16.17
CA ILE A 88 11.73 -7.07 16.17
C ILE A 88 11.49 -7.74 17.51
N GLU A 89 10.81 -8.88 17.48
CA GLU A 89 10.64 -9.74 18.66
C GLU A 89 11.35 -11.07 18.40
N ASN A 90 12.36 -11.39 19.22
CA ASN A 90 13.12 -12.64 19.13
C ASN A 90 13.76 -12.91 17.73
N GLY A 91 14.12 -11.84 17.01
CA GLY A 91 14.69 -11.93 15.65
C GLY A 91 13.65 -12.14 14.55
N ILE A 92 12.35 -11.94 14.83
CA ILE A 92 11.29 -11.91 13.81
C ILE A 92 10.77 -10.49 13.69
N VAL A 93 10.75 -9.97 12.46
CA VAL A 93 10.19 -8.65 12.14
C VAL A 93 8.65 -8.75 12.10
N LYS A 94 7.97 -7.96 12.92
CA LYS A 94 6.51 -7.88 13.00
C LYS A 94 6.03 -6.43 12.94
N LYS A 95 4.74 -6.26 12.65
CA LYS A 95 4.05 -4.97 12.69
C LYS A 95 3.67 -4.61 14.13
N ALA A 96 4.07 -3.42 14.61
CA ALA A 96 3.67 -2.88 15.89
C ALA A 96 2.17 -2.58 15.87
N GLY A 97 1.39 -3.33 16.65
CA GLY A 97 -0.07 -3.20 16.70
C GLY A 97 -0.85 -4.30 15.96
N SER A 98 -0.24 -5.47 15.69
CA SER A 98 -0.94 -6.71 15.33
C SER A 98 -0.50 -7.87 16.20
#